data_AF-A0A3M7M7S1-F1
#
_entry.id   AF-A0A3M7M7S1-F1
#
_cell.length_a   1.000
_cell.length_b   1.000
_cell.length_c   1.000
_cell.angle_alpha   90.00
_cell.angle_beta   90.00
_cell.angle_gamma   90.00
#
_symmetry.space_group_name_H-M   'P 1'
#
loop_
_entity.id
_entity.type
_entity.pdbx_description
1 polymer ?
#
loop_
_entity_poly.entity_id
_entity_poly.type
_entity_poly.pdbx_seq_one_letter_code
_entity_poly.pdbx_strand_id
1 'polypeptide(L)'
;MPQTLAHVKTMDNLTPSDLFSPSKARQQRAQAQDWAHIDSWLSYKYAGRTVPTFERNDETLKVLRELSMANERADEERAVLERVEREALKELDEIQRNEQDERILSQLRASLTPEGEQALDALASTAVTLNTPTANPETIAHALIQHTITSQTLTNQLTHIQALQGYVDKQHSLLRTQLHQLQTDPAFTTPANLQRQTTEQTRQVKLLRTKMREYEDKLSSLQSSQSRNMTPGSNIASAEAIADMLEQHKALDELRERVEGLEMEVAEFAALPADREAARKEVGKLELRLDEARRKRDELFEGLVGQK
;
A
#
# COMPACT_ATOMS: atom_id res chain seq x y z
N MET A 1 -33.96 16.94 21.42
CA MET A 1 -34.14 16.13 20.19
C MET A 1 -32.79 16.10 19.45
N PRO A 2 -32.45 15.00 18.75
CA PRO A 2 -31.13 14.35 18.90
C PRO A 2 -30.00 14.96 18.03
N GLN A 3 -28.70 14.77 18.33
CA GLN A 3 -27.84 13.59 18.04
C GLN A 3 -27.99 13.06 16.59
N THR A 4 -27.01 12.50 15.88
CA THR A 4 -25.63 12.05 16.14
C THR A 4 -24.70 12.58 15.00
N LEU A 5 -23.40 12.29 14.82
CA LEU A 5 -22.40 11.44 15.50
C LEU A 5 -21.00 12.02 15.19
N ALA A 6 -20.01 11.84 16.08
CA ALA A 6 -18.58 11.95 15.76
C ALA A 6 -17.85 10.77 16.41
N HIS A 7 -17.22 9.92 15.59
CA HIS A 7 -16.59 8.69 16.07
C HIS A 7 -15.14 8.95 16.53
N VAL A 8 -15.00 9.59 17.68
CA VAL A 8 -13.70 9.72 18.35
C VAL A 8 -13.39 8.39 19.03
N LYS A 9 -12.25 7.79 18.66
CA LYS A 9 -11.69 6.59 19.29
C LYS A 9 -11.18 6.94 20.69
N THR A 10 -12.09 7.05 21.65
CA THR A 10 -11.76 7.25 23.07
C THR A 10 -11.18 5.98 23.65
N MET A 11 -9.94 6.09 24.11
CA MET A 11 -9.28 5.39 25.21
C MET A 11 -10.05 4.23 25.85
N ASP A 12 -9.37 3.08 25.97
CA ASP A 12 -9.83 1.95 26.78
C ASP A 12 -10.28 2.42 28.16
N ASN A 13 -11.58 2.23 28.44
CA ASN A 13 -12.17 2.54 29.74
C ASN A 13 -11.67 1.52 30.78
N LEU A 14 -10.47 1.74 31.28
CA LEU A 14 -9.92 1.08 32.46
C LEU A 14 -10.84 1.37 33.65
N THR A 15 -11.74 0.43 33.93
CA THR A 15 -12.62 0.53 35.08
C THR A 15 -11.79 0.43 36.37
N PRO A 16 -12.18 1.09 37.48
CA PRO A 16 -11.49 0.90 38.76
C PRO A 16 -11.43 -0.57 39.20
N SER A 17 -12.41 -1.39 38.78
CA SER A 17 -12.42 -2.85 38.96
C SER A 17 -11.29 -3.59 38.23
N ASP A 18 -10.82 -3.09 37.07
CA ASP A 18 -9.69 -3.69 36.34
C ASP A 18 -8.34 -3.40 37.01
N LEU A 19 -8.23 -2.26 37.72
CA LEU A 19 -7.05 -1.89 38.53
C LEU A 19 -6.90 -2.77 39.79
N PHE A 20 -7.97 -3.44 40.24
CA PHE A 20 -7.99 -4.23 41.47
C PHE A 20 -8.26 -5.73 41.28
N SER A 21 -8.06 -6.29 40.07
CA SER A 21 -7.98 -7.74 39.92
C SER A 21 -6.61 -8.24 40.41
N PRO A 22 -6.51 -9.08 41.48
CA PRO A 22 -5.23 -9.53 42.01
C PRO A 22 -4.39 -10.30 40.98
N SER A 23 -5.03 -10.94 40.00
CA SER A 23 -4.38 -11.65 38.90
C SER A 23 -3.71 -10.69 37.90
N LYS A 24 -4.42 -9.64 37.44
CA LYS A 24 -3.84 -8.60 36.55
C LYS A 24 -2.71 -7.83 37.25
N ALA A 25 -2.89 -7.47 38.52
CA ALA A 25 -1.87 -6.79 39.31
C ALA A 25 -0.62 -7.65 39.56
N ARG A 26 -0.76 -8.98 39.68
CA ARG A 26 0.39 -9.91 39.73
C ARG A 26 1.09 -10.01 38.38
N GLN A 27 0.35 -10.10 37.28
CA GLN A 27 0.93 -10.14 35.93
C GLN A 27 1.73 -8.87 35.61
N GLN A 28 1.17 -7.69 35.88
CA GLN A 28 1.88 -6.41 35.70
C GLN A 28 3.14 -6.29 36.56
N ARG A 29 3.12 -6.81 37.80
CA ARG A 29 4.31 -6.85 38.66
C ARG A 29 5.39 -7.80 38.14
N ALA A 30 5.00 -8.99 37.68
CA ALA A 30 5.93 -9.94 37.07
C ALA A 30 6.56 -9.35 35.80
N GLN A 31 5.74 -8.74 34.94
CA GLN A 31 6.21 -8.07 33.72
C GLN A 31 7.14 -6.89 34.02
N ALA A 32 6.85 -6.09 35.05
CA ALA A 32 7.73 -5.01 35.49
C ALA A 32 9.05 -5.52 36.08
N GLN A 33 9.05 -6.68 36.75
CA GLN A 33 10.27 -7.35 37.21
C GLN A 33 11.11 -7.89 36.04
N ASP A 34 10.48 -8.53 35.05
CA ASP A 34 11.15 -8.99 33.84
C ASP A 34 11.79 -7.81 33.07
N TRP A 35 11.07 -6.69 32.92
CA TRP A 35 11.63 -5.46 32.33
C TRP A 35 12.79 -4.89 33.15
N ALA A 36 12.71 -4.87 34.48
CA ALA A 36 13.79 -4.38 35.34
C ALA A 36 15.05 -5.25 35.25
N HIS A 37 14.90 -6.57 35.13
CA HIS A 37 16.01 -7.49 34.87
C HIS A 37 16.65 -7.22 33.50
N ILE A 38 15.85 -7.06 32.44
CA ILE A 38 16.35 -6.74 31.10
C ILE A 38 17.03 -5.37 31.06
N ASP A 39 16.48 -4.34 31.71
CA ASP A 39 17.11 -3.01 31.80
C ASP A 39 18.47 -3.08 32.52
N SER A 40 18.56 -3.88 33.60
CA SER A 40 19.83 -4.16 34.28
C SER A 40 20.83 -4.88 33.37
N TRP A 41 20.41 -5.95 32.70
CA TRP A 41 21.24 -6.74 31.77
C TRP A 41 21.73 -5.89 30.58
N LEU A 42 20.86 -5.05 29.99
CA LEU A 42 21.24 -4.10 28.95
C LEU A 42 22.23 -3.06 29.49
N SER A 43 22.01 -2.48 30.68
CA SER A 43 22.95 -1.51 31.27
C SER A 43 24.36 -2.10 31.47
N TYR A 44 24.43 -3.38 31.85
CA TYR A 44 25.67 -4.14 31.97
C TYR A 44 26.33 -4.38 30.60
N LYS A 45 25.60 -4.91 29.61
CA LYS A 45 26.14 -5.20 28.27
C LYS A 45 26.55 -3.94 27.49
N TYR A 46 25.90 -2.80 27.73
CA TYR A 46 26.29 -1.50 27.15
C TYR A 46 27.37 -0.77 27.97
N ALA A 47 27.81 -1.30 29.11
CA ALA A 47 28.85 -0.72 29.97
C ALA A 47 28.65 0.78 30.26
N GLY A 48 27.41 1.18 30.59
CA GLY A 48 27.03 2.56 30.86
C GLY A 48 26.84 3.46 29.62
N ARG A 49 26.95 2.93 28.40
CA ARG A 49 26.53 3.63 27.18
C ARG A 49 24.99 3.69 27.10
N THR A 50 24.47 4.69 26.39
CA THR A 50 23.02 4.83 26.16
C THR A 50 22.49 3.64 25.36
N VAL A 51 21.58 2.88 25.95
CA VAL A 51 20.82 1.82 25.27
C VAL A 51 19.98 2.46 24.15
N PRO A 52 20.00 1.95 22.91
CA PRO A 52 19.15 2.44 21.84
C PRO A 52 17.66 2.39 22.20
N THR A 53 16.87 3.34 21.73
CA THR A 53 15.41 3.32 21.96
C THR A 53 14.74 2.23 21.13
N PHE A 54 13.97 1.36 21.77
CA PHE A 54 13.18 0.30 21.12
C PHE A 54 11.74 0.29 21.65
N GLU A 55 10.83 -0.35 20.91
CA GLU A 55 9.43 -0.52 21.31
C GLU A 55 9.33 -1.50 22.50
N ARG A 56 8.68 -1.09 23.60
CA ARG A 56 8.42 -1.98 24.75
C ARG A 56 7.08 -2.69 24.59
N ASN A 57 7.12 -3.87 23.99
CA ASN A 57 5.97 -4.74 23.71
C ASN A 57 6.23 -6.17 24.27
N ASP A 58 5.19 -6.98 24.48
CA ASP A 58 5.30 -8.33 25.07
C ASP A 58 6.21 -9.25 24.25
N GLU A 59 6.14 -9.17 22.92
CA GLU A 59 7.03 -9.90 22.00
C GLU A 59 8.49 -9.47 22.17
N THR A 60 8.76 -8.17 22.36
CA THR A 60 10.13 -7.67 22.58
C THR A 60 10.68 -8.09 23.95
N LEU A 61 9.83 -8.12 24.98
CA LEU A 61 10.18 -8.63 26.31
C LEU A 61 10.59 -10.11 26.21
N LYS A 62 9.79 -10.92 25.50
CA LYS A 62 10.05 -12.34 25.29
C LYS A 62 11.38 -12.57 24.57
N VAL A 63 11.61 -11.91 23.43
CA VAL A 63 12.86 -12.05 22.66
C VAL A 63 14.08 -11.58 23.47
N LEU A 64 13.97 -10.46 24.18
CA LEU A 64 15.07 -9.95 25.02
C LEU A 64 15.38 -10.88 26.21
N ARG A 65 14.35 -11.53 26.79
CA ARG A 65 14.51 -12.55 27.84
C ARG A 65 15.15 -13.83 27.33
N GLU A 66 14.71 -14.32 26.16
CA GLU A 66 15.35 -15.48 25.51
C GLU A 66 16.82 -15.19 25.19
N LEU A 67 17.12 -13.98 24.71
CA LEU A 67 18.48 -13.52 24.45
C LEU A 67 19.31 -13.33 25.72
N SER A 68 18.74 -12.80 26.82
CA SER A 68 19.48 -12.62 28.07
C SER A 68 19.84 -13.98 28.69
N MET A 69 18.88 -14.92 28.76
CA MET A 69 19.14 -16.27 29.26
C MET A 69 20.13 -17.05 28.39
N ALA A 70 20.03 -16.95 27.05
CA ALA A 70 20.99 -17.59 26.15
C ALA A 70 22.41 -17.00 26.30
N ASN A 71 22.50 -15.71 26.60
CA ASN A 71 23.76 -15.03 26.80
C ASN A 71 24.38 -15.33 28.18
N GLU A 72 23.60 -15.31 29.25
CA GLU A 72 24.03 -15.73 30.59
C GLU A 72 24.54 -17.18 30.57
N ARG A 73 23.81 -18.08 29.89
CA ARG A 73 24.24 -19.46 29.67
C ARG A 73 25.58 -19.56 28.93
N ALA A 74 25.80 -18.75 27.89
CA ALA A 74 27.07 -18.74 27.15
C ALA A 74 28.23 -18.19 28.00
N ASP A 75 27.97 -17.17 28.84
CA ASP A 75 28.94 -16.63 29.79
C ASP A 75 29.27 -17.68 30.90
N GLU A 76 28.28 -18.45 31.37
CA GLU A 76 28.46 -19.58 32.31
C GLU A 76 29.25 -20.74 31.69
N GLU A 77 28.88 -21.20 30.49
CA GLU A 77 29.58 -22.27 29.77
C GLU A 77 31.06 -21.90 29.53
N ARG A 78 31.34 -20.63 29.20
CA ARG A 78 32.69 -20.08 29.10
C ARG A 78 33.44 -20.09 30.44
N ALA A 79 32.80 -19.68 31.53
CA ALA A 79 33.41 -19.68 32.85
C ALA A 79 33.74 -21.10 33.35
N VAL A 80 32.93 -22.09 32.99
CA VAL A 80 33.22 -23.52 33.26
C VAL A 80 34.42 -23.99 32.45
N LEU A 81 34.49 -23.70 31.15
CA LEU A 81 35.64 -24.06 30.30
C LEU A 81 36.94 -23.44 30.82
N GLU A 82 36.94 -22.16 31.16
CA GLU A 82 38.12 -21.46 31.71
C GLU A 82 38.56 -22.04 33.08
N ARG A 83 37.62 -22.53 33.89
CA ARG A 83 37.94 -23.23 35.14
C ARG A 83 38.61 -24.57 34.85
N VAL A 84 38.05 -25.37 33.95
CA VAL A 84 38.60 -26.69 33.57
C VAL A 84 39.98 -26.56 32.92
N GLU A 85 40.18 -25.57 32.03
CA GLU A 85 41.49 -25.29 31.43
C GLU A 85 42.54 -24.94 32.49
N ARG A 86 42.19 -24.06 33.44
CA ARG A 86 43.06 -23.67 34.56
C ARG A 86 43.37 -24.85 35.50
N GLU A 87 42.43 -25.78 35.68
CA GLU A 87 42.61 -26.97 36.50
C GLU A 87 43.53 -27.98 35.81
N ALA A 88 43.29 -28.28 34.53
CA ALA A 88 44.14 -29.13 33.70
C ALA A 88 45.59 -28.60 33.56
N LEU A 89 45.78 -27.28 33.47
CA LEU A 89 47.11 -26.67 33.47
C LEU A 89 47.86 -26.86 34.79
N LYS A 90 47.17 -26.80 35.94
CA LYS A 90 47.77 -27.09 37.25
C LYS A 90 48.15 -28.56 37.38
N GLU A 91 47.26 -29.47 36.97
CA GLU A 91 47.57 -30.90 36.97
C GLU A 91 48.82 -31.18 36.12
N LEU A 92 48.96 -30.54 34.96
CA LEU A 92 50.13 -30.67 34.09
C LEU A 92 51.44 -30.18 34.74
N ASP A 93 51.39 -29.05 35.46
CA ASP A 93 52.53 -28.50 36.22
C ASP A 93 52.89 -29.37 37.45
N GLU A 94 51.92 -30.09 38.04
CA GLU A 94 52.11 -30.97 39.20
C GLU A 94 52.64 -32.37 38.84
N ILE A 95 52.67 -32.75 37.55
CA ILE A 95 53.24 -34.03 37.09
C ILE A 95 54.76 -34.04 37.31
N GLN A 96 55.19 -34.78 38.34
CA GLN A 96 56.61 -35.06 38.59
C GLN A 96 57.20 -35.90 37.46
N ARG A 97 58.07 -35.27 36.66
CA ARG A 97 58.83 -35.96 35.60
C ARG A 97 59.95 -36.79 36.22
N ASN A 98 60.04 -38.05 35.80
CA ASN A 98 61.12 -38.95 36.19
C ASN A 98 62.41 -38.57 35.45
N GLU A 99 63.49 -38.30 36.19
CA GLU A 99 64.80 -37.93 35.59
C GLU A 99 65.34 -38.97 34.61
N GLN A 100 64.97 -40.24 34.77
CA GLN A 100 65.43 -41.30 33.87
C GLN A 100 64.76 -41.20 32.49
N ASP A 101 63.49 -40.82 32.44
CA ASP A 101 62.73 -40.70 31.19
C ASP A 101 63.19 -39.48 30.39
N GLU A 102 63.49 -38.35 31.05
CA GLU A 102 64.11 -37.16 30.42
C GLU A 102 65.51 -37.47 29.86
N ARG A 103 66.30 -38.34 30.52
CA ARG A 103 67.61 -38.80 29.99
C ARG A 103 67.45 -39.70 28.77
N ILE A 104 66.43 -40.56 28.73
CA ILE A 104 66.14 -41.41 27.56
C ILE A 104 65.63 -40.55 26.39
N LEU A 105 64.71 -39.62 26.65
CA LEU A 105 64.16 -38.70 25.63
C LEU A 105 65.25 -37.81 25.01
N SER A 106 66.16 -37.26 25.82
CA SER A 106 67.28 -36.46 25.31
C SER A 106 68.27 -37.26 24.46
N GLN A 107 68.56 -38.52 24.82
CA GLN A 107 69.37 -39.42 23.98
C GLN A 107 68.67 -39.81 22.68
N LEU A 108 67.36 -40.07 22.72
CA LEU A 108 66.55 -40.35 21.54
C LEU A 108 66.55 -39.14 20.58
N ARG A 109 66.35 -37.93 21.12
CA ARG A 109 66.37 -36.67 20.35
C ARG A 109 67.74 -36.40 19.71
N ALA A 110 68.83 -36.66 20.43
CA ALA A 110 70.19 -36.56 19.88
C ALA A 110 70.51 -37.61 18.79
N SER A 111 69.69 -38.66 18.66
CA SER A 111 69.86 -39.74 17.68
C SER A 111 68.95 -39.62 16.45
N LEU A 112 68.08 -38.61 16.40
CA LEU A 112 67.18 -38.35 15.27
C LEU A 112 67.90 -37.63 14.12
N THR A 113 67.51 -37.95 12.89
CA THR A 113 67.93 -37.18 11.70
C THR A 113 67.16 -35.85 11.66
N PRO A 114 67.69 -34.80 10.98
CA PRO A 114 66.98 -33.52 10.87
C PRO A 114 65.60 -33.66 10.21
N GLU A 115 65.44 -34.56 9.24
CA GLU A 115 64.14 -34.87 8.63
C GLU A 115 63.19 -35.55 9.63
N GLY A 116 63.72 -36.37 10.54
CA GLY A 116 62.95 -37.03 11.60
C GLY A 116 62.48 -36.05 12.67
N GLU A 117 63.33 -35.11 13.09
CA GLU A 117 62.92 -34.03 14.01
C GLU A 117 61.85 -33.13 13.35
N GLN A 118 62.04 -32.73 12.08
CA GLN A 118 61.06 -31.94 11.35
C GLN A 118 59.72 -32.67 11.17
N ALA A 119 59.74 -33.98 10.88
CA ALA A 119 58.52 -34.77 10.74
C ALA A 119 57.75 -34.92 12.06
N LEU A 120 58.46 -35.09 13.18
CA LEU A 120 57.86 -35.15 14.51
C LEU A 120 57.29 -33.80 14.96
N ASP A 121 57.98 -32.69 14.67
CA ASP A 121 57.49 -31.33 14.97
C ASP A 121 56.27 -30.95 14.10
N ALA A 122 56.27 -31.32 12.82
CA ALA A 122 55.10 -31.19 11.95
C ALA A 122 53.90 -32.02 12.44
N LEU A 123 54.14 -33.25 12.90
CA LEU A 123 53.10 -34.13 13.45
C LEU A 123 52.59 -33.65 14.82
N ALA A 124 53.45 -33.12 15.68
CA ALA A 124 53.05 -32.52 16.96
C ALA A 124 52.26 -31.22 16.74
N SER A 125 52.74 -30.32 15.88
CA SER A 125 52.04 -29.06 15.56
C SER A 125 50.69 -29.30 14.87
N THR A 126 50.57 -30.30 13.99
CA THR A 126 49.27 -30.67 13.40
C THR A 126 48.31 -31.28 14.43
N ALA A 127 48.79 -32.14 15.32
CA ALA A 127 47.96 -32.65 16.42
C ALA A 127 47.47 -31.54 17.37
N VAL A 128 48.33 -30.58 17.73
CA VAL A 128 47.98 -29.43 18.58
C VAL A 128 47.01 -28.47 17.87
N THR A 129 47.27 -28.12 16.59
CA THR A 129 46.41 -27.19 15.84
C THR A 129 45.03 -27.77 15.51
N LEU A 130 44.91 -29.09 15.37
CA LEU A 130 43.64 -29.80 15.25
C LEU A 130 43.02 -30.17 16.61
N ASN A 131 43.67 -29.81 17.72
CA ASN A 131 43.26 -30.13 19.09
C ASN A 131 42.93 -31.62 19.31
N THR A 132 43.73 -32.52 18.70
CA THR A 132 43.52 -33.96 18.80
C THR A 132 44.21 -34.54 20.04
N PRO A 133 43.56 -35.45 20.80
CA PRO A 133 44.11 -35.99 22.05
C PRO A 133 45.30 -36.94 21.85
N THR A 134 45.53 -37.43 20.63
CA THR A 134 46.69 -38.27 20.30
C THR A 134 47.21 -37.92 18.92
N ALA A 135 48.50 -38.17 18.70
CA ALA A 135 49.16 -38.02 17.41
C ALA A 135 48.89 -39.17 16.42
N ASN A 136 47.85 -39.98 16.63
CA ASN A 136 47.50 -41.08 15.74
C ASN A 136 47.02 -40.52 14.38
N PRO A 137 47.61 -40.95 13.23
CA PRO A 137 47.20 -40.49 11.91
C PRO A 137 45.71 -40.71 11.61
N GLU A 138 45.08 -41.76 12.17
CA GLU A 138 43.64 -41.97 12.03
C GLU A 138 42.84 -40.88 12.75
N THR A 139 43.21 -40.51 13.98
CA THR A 139 42.53 -39.45 14.75
C THR A 139 42.68 -38.10 14.05
N ILE A 140 43.88 -37.79 13.56
CA ILE A 140 44.18 -36.58 12.78
C ILE A 140 43.35 -36.55 11.48
N ALA A 141 43.25 -37.67 10.76
CA ALA A 141 42.45 -37.76 9.53
C ALA A 141 40.95 -37.54 9.80
N HIS A 142 40.38 -38.14 10.85
CA HIS A 142 38.98 -37.92 11.23
C HIS A 142 38.72 -36.46 11.62
N ALA A 143 39.62 -35.85 12.40
CA ALA A 143 39.52 -34.43 12.76
C ALA A 143 39.58 -33.52 11.53
N LEU A 144 40.49 -33.76 10.58
CA LEU A 144 40.58 -33.03 9.31
C LEU A 144 39.31 -33.17 8.47
N ILE A 145 38.75 -34.38 8.34
CA ILE A 145 37.50 -34.63 7.63
C ILE A 145 36.35 -33.87 8.30
N GLN A 146 36.23 -33.94 9.63
CA GLN A 146 35.19 -33.24 10.39
C GLN A 146 35.31 -31.71 10.29
N HIS A 147 36.53 -31.15 10.38
CA HIS A 147 36.77 -29.72 10.16
C HIS A 147 36.46 -29.29 8.72
N THR A 148 36.77 -30.12 7.72
CA THR A 148 36.45 -29.84 6.32
C THR A 148 34.94 -29.84 6.08
N ILE A 149 34.21 -30.84 6.60
CA ILE A 149 32.75 -30.92 6.50
C ILE A 149 32.07 -29.74 7.20
N THR A 150 32.48 -29.41 8.42
CA THR A 150 31.90 -28.29 9.18
C THR A 150 32.20 -26.95 8.52
N SER A 151 33.43 -26.71 8.05
CA SER A 151 33.80 -25.52 7.28
C SER A 151 32.96 -25.34 6.01
N GLN A 152 32.79 -26.41 5.22
CA GLN A 152 31.96 -26.36 4.01
C GLN A 152 30.48 -26.13 4.35
N THR A 153 29.97 -26.77 5.41
CA THR A 153 28.59 -26.59 5.88
C THR A 153 28.33 -25.15 6.31
N LEU A 154 29.24 -24.56 7.10
CA LEU A 154 29.13 -23.17 7.55
C LEU A 154 29.25 -22.19 6.38
N THR A 155 30.10 -22.45 5.40
CA THR A 155 30.23 -21.62 4.19
C THR A 155 28.96 -21.68 3.33
N ASN A 156 28.36 -22.86 3.17
CA ASN A 156 27.08 -23.05 2.48
C ASN A 156 25.92 -22.35 3.23
N GLN A 157 25.89 -22.43 4.56
CA GLN A 157 24.90 -21.72 5.38
C GLN A 157 25.07 -20.20 5.32
N LEU A 158 26.30 -19.69 5.37
CA LEU A 158 26.61 -18.27 5.30
C LEU A 158 26.20 -17.67 3.94
N THR A 159 26.51 -18.35 2.84
CA THR A 159 26.08 -17.92 1.50
C THR A 159 24.55 -17.96 1.33
N HIS A 160 23.88 -18.94 1.93
CA HIS A 160 22.40 -18.98 1.97
C HIS A 160 21.80 -17.82 2.78
N ILE A 161 22.36 -17.52 3.97
CA ILE A 161 21.93 -16.40 4.82
C ILE A 161 22.14 -15.06 4.08
N GLN A 162 23.27 -14.87 3.40
CA GLN A 162 23.53 -13.68 2.59
C GLN A 162 22.52 -13.53 1.44
N ALA A 163 22.13 -14.62 0.78
CA ALA A 163 21.10 -14.60 -0.26
C ALA A 163 19.72 -14.24 0.30
N LEU A 164 19.35 -14.77 1.48
CA LEU A 164 18.12 -14.43 2.19
C LEU A 164 18.11 -12.96 2.64
N GLN A 165 19.22 -12.46 3.21
CA GLN A 165 19.38 -11.06 3.60
C GLN A 165 19.18 -10.14 2.38
N GLY A 166 19.89 -10.41 1.28
CA GLY A 166 19.75 -9.65 0.04
C GLY A 166 18.36 -9.74 -0.61
N TYR A 167 17.57 -10.79 -0.31
CA TYR A 167 16.16 -10.86 -0.68
C TYR A 167 15.29 -9.99 0.23
N VAL A 168 15.46 -10.06 1.55
CA VAL A 168 14.73 -9.24 2.53
C VAL A 168 14.98 -7.75 2.30
N ASP A 169 16.22 -7.33 2.04
CA ASP A 169 16.57 -5.93 1.74
C ASP A 169 15.88 -5.42 0.46
N LYS A 170 15.77 -6.28 -0.57
CA LYS A 170 15.01 -5.98 -1.80
C LYS A 170 13.51 -5.87 -1.54
N GLN A 171 12.93 -6.76 -0.74
CA GLN A 171 11.50 -6.69 -0.39
C GLN A 171 11.20 -5.47 0.48
N HIS A 172 12.05 -5.17 1.46
CA HIS A 172 11.91 -3.99 2.32
C HIS A 172 12.05 -2.68 1.54
N SER A 173 13.01 -2.57 0.62
CA SER A 173 13.13 -1.39 -0.25
C SER A 173 11.96 -1.24 -1.23
N LEU A 174 11.45 -2.34 -1.80
CA LEU A 174 10.23 -2.35 -2.61
C LEU A 174 9.01 -1.87 -1.80
N LEU A 175 8.78 -2.44 -0.62
CA LEU A 175 7.68 -2.07 0.26
C LEU A 175 7.75 -0.62 0.72
N ARG A 176 8.95 -0.10 1.05
CA ARG A 176 9.14 1.33 1.36
C ARG A 176 8.82 2.22 0.16
N THR A 177 9.19 1.80 -1.05
CA THR A 177 8.88 2.54 -2.28
C THR A 177 7.38 2.57 -2.56
N GLN A 178 6.69 1.43 -2.42
CA GLN A 178 5.23 1.34 -2.57
C GLN A 178 4.49 2.15 -1.49
N LEU A 179 4.92 2.07 -0.24
CA LEU A 179 4.36 2.85 0.86
C LEU A 179 4.56 4.35 0.63
N HIS A 180 5.73 4.76 0.14
CA HIS A 180 6.00 6.15 -0.23
C HIS A 180 5.09 6.61 -1.37
N GLN A 181 4.91 5.80 -2.42
CA GLN A 181 3.98 6.09 -3.52
C GLN A 181 2.55 6.28 -3.00
N LEU A 182 2.03 5.36 -2.18
CA LEU A 182 0.69 5.46 -1.60
C LEU A 182 0.49 6.68 -0.67
N GLN A 183 1.57 7.20 -0.07
CA GLN A 183 1.53 8.40 0.78
C GLN A 183 1.69 9.72 0.01
N THR A 184 2.40 9.71 -1.11
CA THR A 184 2.75 10.93 -1.87
C THR A 184 1.92 11.15 -3.12
N ASP A 185 1.39 10.10 -3.73
CA ASP A 185 0.56 10.21 -4.93
C ASP A 185 -0.81 10.80 -4.57
N PRO A 186 -1.18 11.98 -5.11
CA PRO A 186 -2.45 12.64 -4.80
C PRO A 186 -3.67 11.79 -5.16
N ALA A 187 -3.55 10.80 -6.05
CA ALA A 187 -4.64 9.88 -6.39
C ALA A 187 -5.12 9.02 -5.20
N PHE A 188 -4.25 8.74 -4.23
CA PHE A 188 -4.59 7.99 -3.01
C PHE A 188 -4.89 8.90 -1.82
N THR A 189 -4.67 10.21 -1.93
CA THR A 189 -5.07 11.17 -0.91
C THR A 189 -6.56 11.46 -0.99
N THR A 190 -7.27 11.50 0.14
CA THR A 190 -8.70 11.83 0.17
C THR A 190 -8.90 13.27 -0.31
N PRO A 191 -9.64 13.54 -1.40
CA PRO A 191 -9.79 14.89 -1.91
C PRO A 191 -10.43 15.80 -0.85
N ALA A 192 -9.77 16.92 -0.51
CA ALA A 192 -10.21 17.82 0.57
C ALA A 192 -11.62 18.43 0.32
N ASN A 193 -12.09 18.41 -0.93
CA ASN A 193 -13.43 18.84 -1.34
C ASN A 193 -14.49 17.73 -1.22
N LEU A 194 -14.14 16.46 -1.02
CA LEU A 194 -15.07 15.33 -0.99
C LEU A 194 -16.17 15.53 0.06
N GLN A 195 -15.77 15.80 1.32
CA GLN A 195 -16.73 16.03 2.41
C GLN A 195 -17.68 17.19 2.11
N ARG A 196 -17.17 18.27 1.51
CA ARG A 196 -17.97 19.43 1.09
C ARG A 196 -18.95 19.06 -0.03
N GLN A 197 -18.50 18.30 -1.03
CA GLN A 197 -19.35 17.80 -2.11
C GLN A 197 -20.44 16.85 -1.58
N THR A 198 -20.11 15.90 -0.71
CA THR A 198 -21.09 14.99 -0.09
C THR A 198 -22.12 15.75 0.73
N THR A 199 -21.73 16.77 1.51
CA THR A 199 -22.69 17.59 2.26
C THR A 199 -23.61 18.41 1.35
N GLU A 200 -23.09 18.98 0.26
CA GLU A 200 -23.90 19.76 -0.68
C GLU A 200 -24.83 18.86 -1.52
N GLN A 201 -24.34 17.71 -2.01
CA GLN A 201 -25.18 16.69 -2.65
C GLN A 201 -26.28 16.20 -1.70
N THR A 202 -25.98 15.98 -0.42
CA THR A 202 -26.98 15.60 0.58
C THR A 202 -28.04 16.70 0.76
N ARG A 203 -27.64 17.98 0.72
CA ARG A 203 -28.57 19.13 0.77
C ARG A 203 -29.45 19.20 -0.48
N GLN A 204 -28.87 19.01 -1.66
CA GLN A 204 -29.56 18.98 -2.95
C GLN A 204 -30.56 17.82 -3.03
N VAL A 205 -30.16 16.61 -2.61
CA VAL A 205 -31.06 15.43 -2.55
C VAL A 205 -32.23 15.68 -1.59
N LYS A 206 -32.01 16.32 -0.44
CA LYS A 206 -33.11 16.70 0.47
C LYS A 206 -34.07 17.70 -0.19
N LEU A 207 -33.54 18.74 -0.84
CA LEU A 207 -34.36 19.73 -1.56
C LEU A 207 -35.16 19.10 -2.71
N LEU A 208 -34.54 18.22 -3.50
CA LEU A 208 -35.20 17.49 -4.59
C LEU A 208 -36.28 16.56 -4.06
N ARG A 209 -36.07 15.86 -2.95
CA ARG A 209 -37.11 15.04 -2.29
C ARG A 209 -38.29 15.87 -1.79
N THR A 210 -38.06 17.07 -1.25
CA THR A 210 -39.15 17.99 -0.89
C THR A 210 -39.91 18.43 -2.13
N LYS A 211 -39.22 18.85 -3.21
CA LYS A 211 -39.86 19.22 -4.47
C LYS A 211 -40.64 18.07 -5.13
N MET A 212 -40.11 16.84 -5.10
CA MET A 212 -40.83 15.66 -5.57
C MET A 212 -42.15 15.50 -4.86
N ARG A 213 -42.16 15.58 -3.52
CA ARG A 213 -43.39 15.55 -2.72
C ARG A 213 -44.33 16.71 -3.05
N GLU A 214 -43.82 17.93 -3.19
CA GLU A 214 -44.65 19.07 -3.62
C GLU A 214 -45.28 18.85 -5.02
N TYR A 215 -44.59 18.15 -5.93
CA TYR A 215 -45.14 17.81 -7.24
C TYR A 215 -46.10 16.61 -7.18
N GLU A 216 -45.86 15.62 -6.33
CA GLU A 216 -46.78 14.51 -6.04
C GLU A 216 -48.07 15.02 -5.37
N ASP A 217 -47.96 15.96 -4.42
CA ASP A 217 -49.06 16.67 -3.77
C ASP A 217 -49.82 17.54 -4.78
N LYS A 218 -49.13 18.25 -5.68
CA LYS A 218 -49.78 19.00 -6.77
C LYS A 218 -50.49 18.07 -7.75
N LEU A 219 -49.86 16.98 -8.20
CA LEU A 219 -50.47 16.00 -9.10
C LEU A 219 -51.67 15.32 -8.48
N SER A 220 -51.57 14.86 -7.24
CA SER A 220 -52.69 14.26 -6.51
C SER A 220 -53.79 15.29 -6.21
N SER A 221 -53.46 16.57 -5.96
CA SER A 221 -54.45 17.64 -5.84
C SER A 221 -55.16 17.93 -7.17
N LEU A 222 -54.44 17.90 -8.30
CA LEU A 222 -54.99 18.09 -9.65
C LEU A 222 -55.88 16.92 -10.05
N GLN A 223 -55.45 15.67 -9.81
CA GLN A 223 -56.27 14.47 -9.95
C GLN A 223 -57.50 14.53 -9.04
N SER A 224 -57.35 15.02 -7.80
CA SER A 224 -58.44 15.17 -6.85
C SER A 224 -59.38 16.35 -7.14
N SER A 225 -58.93 17.40 -7.85
CA SER A 225 -59.79 18.48 -8.34
C SER A 225 -60.48 18.08 -9.64
N GLN A 226 -59.81 17.34 -10.52
CA GLN A 226 -60.43 16.73 -11.69
C GLN A 226 -61.52 15.74 -11.24
N SER A 227 -61.23 14.89 -10.26
CA SER A 227 -62.19 13.95 -9.65
C SER A 227 -63.29 14.62 -8.82
N ARG A 228 -63.07 15.82 -8.25
CA ARG A 228 -64.13 16.59 -7.55
C ARG A 228 -64.97 17.50 -8.45
N ASN A 229 -64.41 17.94 -9.57
CA ASN A 229 -65.16 18.62 -10.63
C ASN A 229 -65.98 17.62 -11.47
N MET A 230 -65.67 16.32 -11.37
CA MET A 230 -66.56 15.23 -11.75
C MET A 230 -67.65 15.07 -10.68
N THR A 231 -68.80 15.70 -10.89
CA THR A 231 -70.03 15.29 -10.21
C THR A 231 -70.31 13.81 -10.53
N PRO A 232 -70.84 13.00 -9.59
CA PRO A 232 -71.23 11.61 -9.88
C PRO A 232 -72.38 11.60 -10.91
N GLY A 233 -72.03 11.42 -12.18
CA GLY A 233 -72.94 11.57 -13.33
C GLY A 233 -72.42 12.45 -14.47
N SER A 234 -71.39 13.29 -14.24
CA SER A 234 -70.65 13.91 -15.33
C SER A 234 -69.66 12.88 -15.89
N ASN A 235 -70.08 12.12 -16.89
CA ASN A 235 -69.14 11.36 -17.70
C ASN A 235 -68.26 12.34 -18.48
N ILE A 236 -66.95 12.05 -18.56
CA ILE A 236 -66.04 12.57 -19.60
C ILE A 236 -66.44 11.89 -20.93
N ALA A 237 -67.64 12.22 -21.40
CA ALA A 237 -68.31 11.70 -22.59
C ALA A 237 -69.56 12.52 -22.96
N SER A 238 -69.71 13.77 -22.50
CA SER A 238 -70.64 14.68 -23.19
C SER A 238 -70.07 14.94 -24.58
N ALA A 239 -70.89 14.66 -25.61
CA ALA A 239 -70.45 14.81 -27.02
C ALA A 239 -69.97 16.24 -27.33
N GLU A 240 -70.48 17.23 -26.59
CA GLU A 240 -70.10 18.64 -26.60
C GLU A 240 -68.63 18.87 -26.18
N ALA A 241 -68.15 18.27 -25.09
CA ALA A 241 -66.75 18.42 -24.67
C ALA A 241 -65.77 17.70 -25.62
N ILE A 242 -66.23 16.64 -26.29
CA ILE A 242 -65.46 15.96 -27.35
C ILE A 242 -65.48 16.80 -28.64
N ALA A 243 -66.60 17.46 -28.96
CA ALA A 243 -66.71 18.37 -30.09
C ALA A 243 -65.83 19.61 -29.91
N ASP A 244 -65.84 20.25 -28.74
CA ASP A 244 -64.96 21.37 -28.40
C ASP A 244 -63.48 20.99 -28.52
N MET A 245 -63.08 19.81 -28.02
CA MET A 245 -61.71 19.32 -28.22
C MET A 245 -61.39 19.04 -29.68
N LEU A 246 -62.34 18.54 -30.48
CA LEU A 246 -62.16 18.33 -31.92
C LEU A 246 -62.06 19.64 -32.70
N GLU A 247 -62.81 20.67 -32.31
CA GLU A 247 -62.77 22.00 -32.90
C GLU A 247 -61.47 22.73 -32.52
N GLN A 248 -61.03 22.62 -31.26
CA GLN A 248 -59.71 23.09 -30.84
C GLN A 248 -58.57 22.34 -31.54
N HIS A 249 -58.69 21.03 -31.75
CA HIS A 249 -57.69 20.25 -32.50
C HIS A 249 -57.60 20.71 -33.95
N LYS A 250 -58.75 20.91 -34.63
CA LYS A 250 -58.78 21.48 -35.99
C LYS A 250 -58.16 22.87 -36.06
N ALA A 251 -58.50 23.75 -35.11
CA ALA A 251 -57.91 25.09 -35.05
C ALA A 251 -56.39 25.07 -34.81
N LEU A 252 -55.88 24.07 -34.07
CA LEU A 252 -54.44 23.84 -33.90
C LEU A 252 -53.80 23.24 -35.16
N ASP A 253 -54.47 22.32 -35.86
CA ASP A 253 -53.98 21.76 -37.13
C ASP A 253 -53.91 22.85 -38.22
N GLU A 254 -54.94 23.69 -38.36
CA GLU A 254 -54.93 24.85 -39.28
C GLU A 254 -53.86 25.89 -38.91
N LEU A 255 -53.60 26.09 -37.61
CA LEU A 255 -52.55 26.99 -37.16
C LEU A 255 -51.17 26.38 -37.45
N ARG A 256 -51.02 25.06 -37.29
CA ARG A 256 -49.81 24.32 -37.60
C ARG A 256 -49.52 24.32 -39.10
N GLU A 257 -50.52 24.10 -39.96
CA GLU A 257 -50.37 24.19 -41.41
C GLU A 257 -49.94 25.61 -41.84
N ARG A 258 -50.52 26.65 -41.22
CA ARG A 258 -50.08 28.04 -41.42
C ARG A 258 -48.65 28.30 -40.94
N VAL A 259 -48.25 27.73 -39.80
CA VAL A 259 -46.86 27.84 -39.30
C VAL A 259 -45.89 27.10 -40.20
N GLU A 260 -46.22 25.89 -40.65
CA GLU A 260 -45.39 25.08 -41.56
C GLU A 260 -45.23 25.76 -42.94
N GLY A 261 -46.29 26.37 -43.46
CA GLY A 261 -46.22 27.22 -44.65
C GLY A 261 -45.35 28.47 -44.47
N LEU A 262 -45.46 29.17 -43.33
CA LEU A 262 -44.61 30.31 -42.99
C LEU A 262 -43.16 29.89 -42.73
N GLU A 263 -42.92 28.72 -42.15
CA GLU A 263 -41.57 28.16 -41.94
C GLU A 263 -40.93 27.77 -43.26
N MET A 264 -41.70 27.24 -44.23
CA MET A 264 -41.23 27.06 -45.61
C MET A 264 -40.87 28.39 -46.29
N GLU A 265 -41.75 29.41 -46.21
CA GLU A 265 -41.49 30.73 -46.79
C GLU A 265 -40.24 31.37 -46.15
N VAL A 266 -40.09 31.29 -44.83
CA VAL A 266 -38.89 31.75 -44.10
C VAL A 266 -37.65 30.92 -44.45
N ALA A 267 -37.79 29.62 -44.73
CA ALA A 267 -36.67 28.76 -45.12
C ALA A 267 -36.07 29.17 -46.48
N GLU A 268 -36.88 29.66 -47.44
CA GLU A 268 -36.37 30.25 -48.69
C GLU A 268 -35.48 31.48 -48.42
N PHE A 269 -35.78 32.24 -47.37
CA PHE A 269 -35.00 33.40 -46.94
C PHE A 269 -33.91 33.09 -45.88
N ALA A 270 -33.77 31.85 -45.42
CA ALA A 270 -32.82 31.48 -44.36
C ALA A 270 -31.32 31.67 -44.73
N ALA A 271 -31.03 31.83 -46.03
CA ALA A 271 -29.70 32.19 -46.52
C ALA A 271 -29.36 33.69 -46.38
N LEU A 272 -30.34 34.55 -46.04
CA LEU A 272 -30.13 35.98 -45.83
C LEU A 272 -29.86 36.28 -44.34
N PRO A 273 -28.85 37.11 -44.01
CA PRO A 273 -28.63 37.57 -42.64
C PRO A 273 -29.86 38.27 -42.04
N ALA A 274 -30.10 38.08 -40.75
CA ALA A 274 -31.22 38.70 -40.03
C ALA A 274 -31.19 40.25 -39.97
N ASP A 275 -30.05 40.87 -40.32
CA ASP A 275 -29.93 42.31 -40.47
C ASP A 275 -30.33 42.75 -41.89
N ARG A 276 -31.34 43.62 -41.97
CA ARG A 276 -31.93 44.17 -43.20
C ARG A 276 -30.91 44.86 -44.11
N GLU A 277 -29.86 45.47 -43.55
CA GLU A 277 -28.82 46.12 -44.37
C GLU A 277 -27.84 45.09 -44.96
N ALA A 278 -27.49 44.06 -44.19
CA ALA A 278 -26.66 42.95 -44.66
C ALA A 278 -27.37 42.08 -45.71
N ALA A 279 -28.66 41.77 -45.50
CA ALA A 279 -29.50 41.05 -46.46
C ALA A 279 -29.52 41.72 -47.85
N ARG A 280 -29.73 43.04 -47.90
CA ARG A 280 -29.69 43.82 -49.16
C ARG A 280 -28.33 43.75 -49.86
N LYS A 281 -27.23 43.70 -49.10
CA LYS A 281 -25.87 43.62 -49.63
C LYS A 281 -25.57 42.25 -50.25
N GLU A 282 -26.06 41.16 -49.67
CA GLU A 282 -25.93 39.82 -50.27
C GLU A 282 -26.84 39.64 -51.50
N VAL A 283 -28.08 40.16 -51.47
CA VAL A 283 -28.96 40.17 -52.65
C VAL A 283 -28.30 40.92 -53.81
N GLY A 284 -27.77 42.13 -53.59
CA GLY A 284 -27.08 42.89 -54.64
C GLY A 284 -25.83 42.19 -55.21
N LYS A 285 -25.11 41.39 -54.41
CA LYS A 285 -24.02 40.53 -54.93
C LYS A 285 -24.54 39.40 -55.81
N LEU A 286 -25.68 38.81 -55.45
CA LEU A 286 -26.30 37.73 -56.23
C LEU A 286 -26.88 38.26 -57.55
N GLU A 287 -27.46 39.46 -57.55
CA GLU A 287 -27.90 40.17 -58.76
C GLU A 287 -26.71 40.45 -59.70
N LEU A 288 -25.60 40.98 -59.19
CA LEU A 288 -24.38 41.18 -59.99
C LEU A 288 -23.85 39.87 -60.60
N ARG A 289 -23.86 38.76 -59.85
CA ARG A 289 -23.49 37.43 -60.37
C ARG A 289 -24.47 36.91 -61.42
N LEU A 290 -25.76 37.19 -61.27
CA LEU A 290 -26.78 36.82 -62.26
C LEU A 290 -26.56 37.59 -63.57
N ASP A 291 -26.24 38.87 -63.50
CA ASP A 291 -25.98 39.70 -64.69
C ASP A 291 -24.62 39.38 -65.33
N GLU A 292 -23.59 39.00 -64.56
CA GLU A 292 -22.36 38.41 -65.10
C GLU A 292 -22.63 37.06 -65.81
N ALA A 293 -23.49 36.21 -65.23
CA ALA A 293 -23.87 34.94 -65.85
C ALA A 293 -24.72 35.14 -67.11
N ARG A 294 -25.59 36.15 -67.14
CA ARG A 294 -26.34 36.58 -68.34
C ARG A 294 -25.40 37.13 -69.41
N ARG A 295 -24.46 38.02 -69.06
CA ARG A 295 -23.43 38.48 -70.01
C ARG A 295 -22.63 37.33 -70.60
N LYS A 296 -22.13 36.40 -69.78
CA LYS A 296 -21.41 35.21 -70.26
C LYS A 296 -22.27 34.33 -71.16
N ARG A 297 -23.56 34.14 -70.83
CA ARG A 297 -24.51 33.44 -71.69
C ARG A 297 -24.64 34.16 -73.04
N ASP A 298 -24.80 35.48 -73.02
CA ASP A 298 -25.05 36.28 -74.21
C ASP A 298 -23.79 36.39 -75.09
N GLU A 299 -22.60 36.54 -74.50
CA GLU A 299 -21.28 36.42 -75.17
C GLU A 299 -21.08 35.04 -75.81
N LEU A 300 -21.44 33.96 -75.12
CA LEU A 300 -21.40 32.60 -75.68
C LEU A 300 -22.44 32.42 -76.80
N PHE A 301 -23.61 33.06 -76.69
CA PHE A 301 -24.65 33.02 -77.72
C PHE A 301 -24.23 33.79 -78.98
N GLU A 302 -23.66 34.98 -78.83
CA GLU A 302 -23.07 35.75 -79.93
C GLU A 302 -21.90 34.97 -80.57
N GLY A 303 -21.07 34.28 -79.76
CA GLY A 303 -20.03 33.38 -80.25
C GLY A 303 -20.55 32.20 -81.09
N LEU A 304 -21.74 31.67 -80.77
CA LEU A 304 -22.40 30.64 -81.59
C LEU A 304 -23.08 31.22 -82.85
N VAL A 305 -23.61 32.44 -82.79
CA VAL A 305 -24.30 33.09 -83.92
C VAL A 305 -23.30 33.71 -84.92
N GLY A 306 -22.10 34.06 -84.47
CA GLY A 306 -21.02 34.62 -85.28
C GLY A 306 -20.20 33.61 -86.11
N GLN A 307 -20.43 32.30 -85.97
CA GLN A 307 -19.81 31.30 -86.83
C GLN A 307 -20.67 31.01 -88.08
N LYS A 308 -20.36 31.72 -89.17
CA LYS A 308 -20.72 31.39 -90.55
C LYS A 308 -19.56 31.67 -91.49
#